data_AF-A0A4V1ULT9-F1
#
_entry.id   AF-A0A4V1ULT9-F1
#
_cell.length_a   1.000
_cell.length_b   1.000
_cell.length_c   1.000
_cell.angle_alpha   90.00
_cell.angle_beta   90.00
_cell.angle_gamma   90.00
#
_symmetry.space_group_name_H-M   'P 1'
#
loop_
_entity.id
_entity.type
_entity.pdbx_description
1 polymer ?
#
loop_
_entity_poly.entity_id
_entity_poly.type
_entity_poly.pdbx_seq_one_letter_code
_entity_poly.pdbx_strand_id
1 'polypeptide(L)'
;MPEEYEDPEGNEDLDQPPPFFPKEEGLGLDEPKETTLLEVRVEGVFEDVSNGPTSRFVIVSDEIGRKVPIAIGGFESRAILEAMEGVRPDRPMTHDLVRNIMERLGASLERVAIDDLWNTVYYAKLVLSSDSLDEEILIDARPSDAIALALRFNAPIYMSDAILEQGIEEE
;
A
#
# COMPACT_ATOMS: atom_id res chain seq x y z
N MET A 1 -11.72 -0.93 -33.81
CA MET A 1 -10.83 -2.02 -33.38
C MET A 1 -9.44 -1.63 -33.80
N PRO A 2 -8.60 -1.12 -32.89
CA PRO A 2 -7.17 -1.10 -33.11
C PRO A 2 -6.58 -2.46 -32.72
N GLU A 3 -5.53 -2.82 -33.43
CA GLU A 3 -4.90 -4.14 -33.52
C GLU A 3 -4.23 -4.58 -32.20
N GLU A 4 -4.30 -5.88 -31.91
CA GLU A 4 -3.61 -6.53 -30.79
C GLU A 4 -2.09 -6.38 -30.97
N TYR A 5 -1.45 -5.81 -29.95
CA TYR A 5 -0.01 -5.69 -29.84
C TYR A 5 0.52 -7.00 -29.23
N GLU A 6 1.29 -7.78 -30.01
CA GLU A 6 2.04 -8.93 -29.48
C GLU A 6 3.43 -8.47 -29.03
N ASP A 7 3.72 -8.62 -27.75
CA ASP A 7 5.01 -8.31 -27.12
C ASP A 7 6.09 -9.35 -27.51
N PRO A 8 7.20 -8.93 -28.15
CA PRO A 8 8.26 -9.84 -28.60
C PRO A 8 9.31 -10.21 -27.52
N GLU A 9 9.21 -9.73 -26.27
CA GLU A 9 10.29 -9.86 -25.27
C GLU A 9 9.95 -10.63 -23.98
N GLY A 10 8.79 -11.29 -23.91
CA GLY A 10 8.56 -12.40 -22.97
C GLY A 10 8.89 -12.12 -21.50
N ASN A 11 8.37 -11.04 -20.93
CA ASN A 11 8.46 -10.81 -19.48
C ASN A 11 7.14 -10.28 -18.88
N GLU A 12 6.62 -11.10 -17.96
CA GLU A 12 5.57 -10.87 -16.95
C GLU A 12 4.22 -10.26 -17.37
N ASP A 13 3.42 -11.15 -17.96
CA ASP A 13 1.96 -11.17 -18.14
C ASP A 13 1.16 -10.25 -17.18
N LEU A 14 1.04 -8.96 -17.56
CA LEU A 14 0.20 -7.94 -16.93
C LEU A 14 -1.29 -8.10 -17.29
N ASP A 15 -1.71 -9.29 -17.76
CA ASP A 15 -3.09 -9.65 -18.12
C ASP A 15 -3.77 -10.59 -17.09
N GLN A 16 -3.02 -11.07 -16.08
CA GLN A 16 -3.57 -11.84 -14.97
C GLN A 16 -3.72 -11.04 -13.66
N PRO A 17 -4.92 -10.99 -13.05
CA PRO A 17 -5.13 -10.27 -11.80
C PRO A 17 -4.23 -10.80 -10.67
N PRO A 18 -3.90 -9.95 -9.68
CA PRO A 18 -3.03 -10.31 -8.55
C PRO A 18 -3.37 -11.66 -7.92
N PRO A 19 -2.40 -12.38 -7.35
CA PRO A 19 -2.56 -13.77 -6.89
C PRO A 19 -3.63 -13.97 -5.80
N PHE A 20 -4.13 -12.91 -5.16
CA PHE A 20 -5.21 -12.97 -4.16
C PHE A 20 -6.61 -12.65 -4.72
N PHE A 21 -6.76 -12.30 -6.01
CA PHE A 21 -8.07 -12.25 -6.62
C PHE A 21 -8.68 -13.66 -6.59
N PRO A 22 -9.92 -13.85 -6.11
CA PRO A 22 -10.53 -15.17 -6.01
C PRO A 22 -10.73 -15.75 -7.43
N LYS A 23 -9.77 -16.56 -7.88
CA LYS A 23 -9.93 -17.51 -8.98
C LYS A 23 -10.85 -18.62 -8.44
N GLU A 24 -11.94 -18.94 -9.13
CA GLU A 24 -12.87 -19.99 -8.68
C GLU A 24 -12.13 -21.30 -8.33
N GLU A 25 -12.49 -21.87 -7.17
CA GLU A 25 -12.13 -23.15 -6.56
C GLU A 25 -10.74 -23.75 -6.86
N GLY A 26 -9.80 -23.44 -5.98
CA GLY A 26 -8.57 -24.22 -5.77
C GLY A 26 -7.60 -23.43 -4.92
N LEU A 27 -7.35 -23.89 -3.68
CA LEU A 27 -6.42 -23.30 -2.70
C LEU A 27 -4.96 -23.31 -3.21
N GLY A 28 -4.65 -22.50 -4.22
CA GLY A 28 -3.32 -22.20 -4.68
C GLY A 28 -3.04 -20.75 -4.35
N LEU A 29 -2.45 -20.51 -3.17
CA LEU A 29 -1.66 -19.31 -2.98
C LEU A 29 -0.50 -19.47 -3.95
N ASP A 30 -0.49 -18.71 -5.05
CA ASP A 30 0.74 -18.61 -5.86
C ASP A 30 1.87 -18.16 -4.92
N GLU A 31 3.02 -18.81 -5.03
CA GLU A 31 4.19 -18.46 -4.22
C GLU A 31 4.49 -16.96 -4.42
N PRO A 32 4.77 -16.22 -3.34
CA PRO A 32 5.13 -14.81 -3.47
C PRO A 32 6.31 -14.71 -4.43
N LYS A 33 6.16 -13.94 -5.52
CA LYS A 33 7.31 -13.53 -6.33
C LYS A 33 8.30 -12.90 -5.34
N GLU A 34 9.53 -13.44 -5.28
CA GLU A 34 10.60 -12.87 -4.44
C GLU A 34 10.96 -11.49 -4.99
N THR A 35 10.21 -10.49 -4.57
CA THR A 35 10.50 -9.09 -4.89
C THR A 35 11.21 -8.47 -3.71
N THR A 36 12.36 -7.86 -3.97
CA THR A 36 13.11 -7.09 -2.96
C THR A 36 12.22 -5.98 -2.42
N LEU A 37 11.99 -5.99 -1.10
CA LEU A 37 11.26 -4.95 -0.39
C LEU A 37 12.24 -3.94 0.20
N LEU A 38 12.03 -2.66 -0.10
CA LEU A 38 12.82 -1.55 0.38
C LEU A 38 11.99 -0.68 1.32
N GLU A 39 12.60 -0.24 2.41
CA GLU A 39 11.91 0.64 3.36
C GLU A 39 11.69 2.02 2.72
N VAL A 40 10.47 2.54 2.89
CA VAL A 40 10.06 3.84 2.38
C VAL A 40 9.48 4.72 3.48
N ARG A 41 9.53 6.03 3.26
CA ARG A 41 9.02 7.05 4.18
C ARG A 41 7.93 7.86 3.52
N VAL A 42 6.95 8.28 4.31
CA VAL A 42 5.91 9.20 3.87
C VAL A 42 6.47 10.63 3.91
N GLU A 43 6.64 11.24 2.74
CA GLU A 43 7.12 12.62 2.61
C GLU A 43 6.03 13.63 2.95
N GLY A 44 4.80 13.34 2.53
CA GLY A 44 3.69 14.27 2.70
C GLY A 44 2.48 13.91 1.84
N VAL A 45 1.40 14.64 2.09
CA VAL A 45 0.18 14.60 1.29
C VAL A 45 0.06 15.91 0.53
N PHE A 46 -0.17 15.82 -0.77
CA PHE A 46 -0.18 16.93 -1.71
C PHE A 46 -1.54 16.99 -2.41
N GLU A 47 -1.97 18.21 -2.73
CA GLU A 47 -3.18 18.46 -3.50
C GLU A 47 -2.81 19.18 -4.78
N ASP A 48 -3.35 18.73 -5.91
CA ASP A 48 -3.31 19.47 -7.17
C ASP A 48 -4.70 20.05 -7.47
N VAL A 49 -4.74 21.38 -7.61
CA VAL A 49 -5.93 22.19 -7.87
C VAL A 49 -5.88 22.88 -9.23
N SER A 50 -4.89 22.55 -10.07
CA SER A 50 -4.50 23.35 -11.22
C SER A 50 -5.45 23.21 -12.41
N ASN A 51 -6.08 22.05 -12.64
CA ASN A 51 -6.89 21.77 -13.83
C ASN A 51 -8.06 20.78 -13.59
N GLY A 52 -9.04 21.14 -12.75
CA GLY A 52 -10.29 20.38 -12.61
C GLY A 52 -10.59 19.91 -11.18
N PRO A 53 -11.19 18.71 -10.99
CA PRO A 53 -11.45 18.20 -9.65
C PRO A 53 -10.15 18.02 -8.87
N THR A 54 -10.17 18.36 -7.58
CA THR A 54 -8.98 18.31 -6.71
C THR A 54 -8.44 16.87 -6.60
N SER A 55 -7.28 16.64 -7.21
CA SER A 55 -6.53 15.40 -7.08
C SER A 55 -5.66 15.46 -5.84
N ARG A 56 -5.50 14.33 -5.16
CA ARG A 56 -4.67 14.23 -3.96
C ARG A 56 -3.75 13.03 -4.06
N PHE A 57 -2.55 13.18 -3.53
CA PHE A 57 -1.52 12.15 -3.60
C PHE A 57 -0.76 12.12 -2.29
N VAL A 58 -0.40 10.93 -1.83
CA VAL A 58 0.65 10.76 -0.82
C VAL A 58 1.95 10.44 -1.55
N ILE A 59 3.04 11.13 -1.21
CA ILE A 59 4.36 10.83 -1.76
C ILE A 59 5.09 9.96 -0.75
N VAL A 60 5.57 8.81 -1.21
CA VAL A 60 6.53 7.98 -0.48
C VAL A 60 7.90 8.04 -1.14
N SER A 61 8.96 7.95 -0.34
CA SER A 61 10.34 7.99 -0.83
C SER A 61 11.20 6.88 -0.22
N ASP A 62 12.16 6.37 -0.97
CA ASP A 62 13.17 5.44 -0.44
C ASP A 62 14.43 6.19 0.04
N GLU A 63 15.42 5.45 0.56
CA GLU A 63 16.65 6.04 1.10
C GLU A 63 17.50 6.79 0.06
N ILE A 64 17.41 6.43 -1.22
CA ILE A 64 18.18 7.07 -2.29
C ILE A 64 17.39 8.22 -2.95
N GLY A 65 16.16 8.47 -2.51
CA GLY A 65 15.34 9.60 -2.90
C GLY A 65 14.44 9.35 -4.12
N ARG A 66 14.23 8.11 -4.53
CA ARG A 66 13.18 7.74 -5.50
C ARG A 66 11.82 8.05 -4.88
N LYS A 67 10.94 8.71 -5.63
CA LYS A 67 9.64 9.15 -5.12
C LYS A 67 8.52 8.51 -5.92
N VAL A 68 7.52 7.99 -5.21
CA VAL A 68 6.34 7.39 -5.82
C VAL A 68 5.10 8.15 -5.34
N PRO A 69 4.36 8.81 -6.24
CA PRO A 69 3.07 9.40 -5.91
C PRO A 69 1.98 8.32 -5.92
N ILE A 70 1.25 8.19 -4.81
CA ILE A 70 0.09 7.30 -4.71
C ILE A 70 -1.17 8.16 -4.65
N ALA A 71 -2.03 8.05 -5.66
CA ALA A 71 -3.29 8.77 -5.72
C ALA A 71 -4.26 8.31 -4.61
N ILE A 72 -4.88 9.26 -3.92
CA ILE A 72 -5.78 9.01 -2.79
C ILE A 72 -7.00 9.93 -2.80
N GLY A 73 -8.06 9.51 -2.12
CA GLY A 73 -9.26 10.34 -1.92
C GLY A 73 -9.09 11.38 -0.82
N GLY A 74 -10.08 12.28 -0.70
CA GLY A 74 -10.08 13.33 0.32
C GLY A 74 -10.13 12.82 1.76
N PHE A 75 -10.89 11.74 2.00
CA PHE A 75 -10.99 11.14 3.34
C PHE A 75 -9.69 10.42 3.72
N GLU A 76 -9.10 9.69 2.77
CA GLU A 76 -7.81 9.02 2.92
C GLU A 76 -6.69 10.02 3.21
N SER A 77 -6.60 11.08 2.40
CA SER A 77 -5.66 12.19 2.59
C SER A 77 -5.73 12.75 4.00
N ARG A 78 -6.94 13.03 4.48
CA ARG A 78 -7.14 13.56 5.84
C ARG A 78 -6.67 12.57 6.91
N ALA A 79 -7.01 11.29 6.76
CA ALA A 79 -6.64 10.26 7.72
C ALA A 79 -5.11 10.06 7.84
N ILE A 80 -4.38 10.22 6.73
CA ILE A 80 -2.91 10.18 6.68
C ILE A 80 -2.33 11.45 7.33
N LEU A 81 -2.81 12.64 6.95
CA LEU A 81 -2.34 13.92 7.52
C LEU A 81 -2.48 13.96 9.04
N GLU A 82 -3.65 13.58 9.57
CA GLU A 82 -3.89 13.55 11.02
C GLU A 82 -2.93 12.58 11.74
N ALA A 83 -2.55 11.48 11.08
CA ALA A 83 -1.57 10.54 11.62
C ALA A 83 -0.15 11.12 11.61
N MET A 84 0.26 11.76 10.51
CA MET A 84 1.57 12.41 10.36
C MET A 84 1.75 13.54 11.39
N GLU A 85 0.70 14.31 11.65
CA GLU A 85 0.69 15.40 12.63
C GLU A 85 0.60 14.89 14.09
N GLY A 86 0.38 13.60 14.30
CA GLY A 86 0.20 13.02 15.62
C GLY A 86 -1.05 13.53 16.35
N VAL A 87 -2.08 13.96 15.61
CA VAL A 87 -3.32 14.49 16.17
C VAL A 87 -4.00 13.40 17.00
N ARG A 88 -4.37 13.74 18.24
CA ARG A 88 -5.11 12.87 19.13
C ARG A 88 -6.54 13.40 19.27
N PRO A 89 -7.52 12.86 18.52
CA PRO A 89 -8.90 13.31 18.62
C PRO A 89 -9.52 12.92 19.97
N ASP A 90 -10.53 13.68 20.42
CA ASP A 90 -11.28 13.40 21.65
C ASP A 90 -11.97 12.03 21.65
N ARG A 91 -12.27 11.52 20.44
CA ARG A 91 -12.87 10.21 20.18
C ARG A 91 -12.08 9.51 19.09
N PRO A 92 -11.86 8.19 19.20
CA PRO A 92 -11.11 7.44 18.20
C PRO A 92 -11.80 7.52 16.84
N MET A 93 -11.03 7.83 15.80
CA MET A 93 -11.46 7.74 14.41
C MET A 93 -11.30 6.31 13.89
N THR A 94 -11.62 6.06 12.63
CA THR A 94 -11.67 4.70 12.06
C THR A 94 -10.35 3.94 12.22
N HIS A 95 -9.22 4.54 11.85
CA HIS A 95 -7.92 3.88 11.98
C HIS A 95 -7.47 3.74 13.45
N ASP A 96 -7.87 4.66 14.34
CA ASP A 96 -7.64 4.50 15.79
C ASP A 96 -8.47 3.35 16.38
N LEU A 97 -9.72 3.20 15.92
CA LEU A 97 -10.59 2.09 16.29
C LEU A 97 -9.97 0.76 15.84
N VAL A 98 -9.47 0.68 14.61
CA VAL A 98 -8.75 -0.51 14.09
C VAL A 98 -7.54 -0.83 14.96
N ARG A 99 -6.71 0.17 15.29
CA ARG A 99 -5.58 -0.03 16.22
C ARG A 99 -6.03 -0.61 17.55
N ASN A 100 -7.05 0.00 18.17
CA ASN A 100 -7.57 -0.45 19.46
C ASN A 100 -8.14 -1.88 19.41
N ILE A 101 -8.72 -2.28 18.28
CA ILE A 101 -9.21 -3.65 18.07
C ILE A 101 -8.03 -4.62 18.00
N MET A 102 -7.01 -4.32 17.19
CA MET A 102 -5.83 -5.17 17.04
C MET A 102 -5.08 -5.35 18.36
N GLU A 103 -4.82 -4.26 19.08
CA GLU A 103 -4.17 -4.29 20.40
C GLU A 103 -4.96 -5.16 21.40
N ARG A 104 -6.29 -5.07 21.41
CA ARG A 104 -7.14 -5.88 22.30
C ARG A 104 -7.20 -7.35 21.92
N LEU A 105 -6.96 -7.67 20.65
CA LEU A 105 -6.87 -9.04 20.15
C LEU A 105 -5.45 -9.61 20.27
N GLY A 106 -4.48 -8.83 20.77
CA GLY A 106 -3.09 -9.26 20.91
C GLY A 106 -2.32 -9.29 19.59
N ALA A 107 -2.80 -8.57 18.56
CA ALA A 107 -2.12 -8.47 17.28
C ALA A 107 -1.25 -7.19 17.20
N SER A 108 -0.06 -7.32 16.63
CA SER A 108 0.86 -6.22 16.34
C SER A 108 1.02 -6.05 14.83
N LEU A 109 1.05 -4.80 14.36
CA LEU A 109 1.40 -4.49 12.97
C LEU A 109 2.92 -4.44 12.86
N GLU A 110 3.53 -5.46 12.24
CA GLU A 110 4.98 -5.56 12.09
C GLU A 110 5.49 -4.66 10.98
N ARG A 111 4.80 -4.68 9.83
CA ARG A 111 5.13 -3.84 8.68
C ARG A 111 3.95 -3.70 7.74
N VAL A 112 4.03 -2.70 6.87
CA VAL A 112 3.22 -2.61 5.66
C VAL A 112 4.09 -2.93 4.47
N ALA A 113 3.58 -3.71 3.51
CA ALA A 113 4.25 -3.97 2.25
C ALA A 113 3.37 -3.49 1.09
N ILE A 114 3.86 -2.57 0.28
CA ILE A 114 3.26 -2.14 -0.99
C ILE A 114 3.99 -2.90 -2.10
N ASP A 115 3.45 -4.05 -2.48
CA ASP A 115 4.21 -5.06 -3.23
C ASP A 115 3.65 -5.40 -4.61
N ASP A 116 2.48 -4.86 -4.98
CA ASP A 116 1.85 -5.12 -6.26
C ASP A 116 1.27 -3.84 -6.91
N LEU A 117 1.26 -3.83 -8.24
CA LEU A 117 0.73 -2.76 -9.08
C LEU A 117 -0.03 -3.38 -10.26
N TRP A 118 -1.34 -3.17 -10.31
CA TRP A 118 -2.20 -3.72 -11.34
C TRP A 118 -3.07 -2.64 -11.97
N ASN A 119 -3.00 -2.45 -13.28
CA ASN A 119 -3.77 -1.42 -13.99
C ASN A 119 -3.68 -0.04 -13.31
N THR A 120 -2.47 0.41 -12.94
CA THR A 120 -2.19 1.67 -12.21
C THR A 120 -2.72 1.72 -10.76
N VAL A 121 -3.23 0.61 -10.23
CA VAL A 121 -3.69 0.49 -8.84
C VAL A 121 -2.62 -0.22 -8.01
N TYR A 122 -2.09 0.49 -7.02
CA TYR A 122 -1.19 -0.08 -6.02
C TYR A 122 -1.97 -0.93 -5.00
N TYR A 123 -1.38 -2.04 -4.57
CA TYR A 123 -1.89 -2.89 -3.51
C TYR A 123 -0.93 -2.95 -2.34
N ALA A 124 -1.47 -3.12 -1.14
CA ALA A 124 -0.69 -3.21 0.06
C ALA A 124 -1.16 -4.37 0.96
N LYS A 125 -0.26 -4.84 1.80
CA LYS A 125 -0.54 -5.83 2.83
C LYS A 125 -0.16 -5.27 4.19
N LEU A 126 -1.05 -5.44 5.16
CA LEU A 126 -0.70 -5.36 6.56
C LEU A 126 -0.10 -6.70 6.96
N VAL A 127 1.15 -6.70 7.43
CA VAL A 127 1.77 -7.89 7.98
C VAL A 127 1.66 -7.84 9.48
N LEU A 128 0.86 -8.75 10.04
CA LEU A 128 0.57 -8.80 11.46
C LEU A 128 1.24 -10.00 12.12
N SER A 129 1.65 -9.81 13.37
CA SER A 129 2.04 -10.89 14.27
C SER A 129 1.01 -11.01 15.41
N SER A 130 0.91 -12.18 16.01
CA SER A 130 0.14 -12.40 17.25
C SER A 130 0.82 -13.48 18.07
N ASP A 131 0.90 -13.29 19.39
CA ASP A 131 1.47 -14.29 20.31
C ASP A 131 0.75 -15.64 20.26
N SER A 132 -0.49 -15.68 19.75
CA SER A 132 -1.29 -16.89 19.63
C SER A 132 -1.11 -17.65 18.31
N LEU A 133 -0.33 -17.13 17.36
CA LEU A 133 -0.15 -17.70 16.03
C LEU A 133 1.34 -17.85 15.72
N ASP A 134 1.72 -18.98 15.14
CA ASP A 134 3.11 -19.27 14.77
C ASP A 134 3.54 -18.60 13.45
N GLU A 135 2.57 -18.13 12.66
CA GLU A 135 2.79 -17.54 11.32
C GLU A 135 2.27 -16.09 11.26
N GLU A 136 2.90 -15.28 10.41
CA GLU A 136 2.43 -13.92 10.11
C GLU A 136 1.05 -13.97 9.43
N ILE A 137 0.16 -13.05 9.81
CA ILE A 137 -1.12 -12.86 9.13
C ILE A 137 -0.94 -11.74 8.10
N LEU A 138 -1.25 -12.04 6.84
CA LEU A 138 -1.29 -11.07 5.76
C LEU A 138 -2.74 -10.61 5.55
N ILE A 139 -2.97 -9.30 5.65
CA ILE A 139 -4.29 -8.69 5.36
C ILE A 139 -4.14 -7.76 4.18
N ASP A 140 -4.90 -8.03 3.12
CA ASP A 140 -5.02 -7.13 1.96
C ASP A 140 -5.59 -5.76 2.38
N ALA A 141 -4.97 -4.70 1.87
CA ALA A 141 -5.31 -3.33 2.19
C ALA A 141 -5.01 -2.40 1.01
N ARG A 142 -5.81 -1.34 0.89
CA ARG A 142 -5.43 -0.21 0.04
C ARG A 142 -4.19 0.46 0.62
N PRO A 143 -3.25 0.93 -0.21
CA PRO A 143 -2.06 1.65 0.28
C PRO A 143 -2.39 2.83 1.19
N SER A 144 -3.46 3.57 0.91
CA SER A 144 -3.90 4.69 1.76
C SER A 144 -4.24 4.28 3.19
N ASP A 145 -4.97 3.17 3.35
CA ASP A 145 -5.35 2.64 4.66
C ASP A 145 -4.13 2.04 5.37
N ALA A 146 -3.28 1.33 4.63
CA ALA A 146 -2.08 0.72 5.15
C ALA A 146 -1.09 1.78 5.67
N ILE A 147 -0.85 2.84 4.90
CA ILE A 147 -0.03 3.99 5.31
C ILE A 147 -0.64 4.67 6.56
N ALA A 148 -1.95 4.90 6.57
CA ALA A 148 -2.62 5.53 7.71
C ALA A 148 -2.53 4.70 9.01
N LEU A 149 -2.51 3.36 8.90
CA LEU A 149 -2.28 2.46 10.03
C LEU A 149 -0.81 2.43 10.43
N ALA A 150 0.12 2.28 9.48
CA ALA A 150 1.56 2.25 9.75
C ALA A 150 2.00 3.47 10.55
N LEU A 151 1.55 4.68 10.15
CA LEU A 151 1.84 5.92 10.88
C LEU A 151 1.30 5.92 12.31
N ARG A 152 0.13 5.31 12.58
CA ARG A 152 -0.49 5.24 13.92
C ARG A 152 0.10 4.18 14.82
N PHE A 153 0.65 3.12 14.23
CA PHE A 153 1.36 2.04 14.92
C PHE A 153 2.86 2.31 15.05
N ASN A 154 3.40 3.29 14.32
CA ASN A 154 4.84 3.47 14.10
C ASN A 154 5.47 2.20 13.48
N ALA A 155 4.76 1.56 12.56
CA ALA A 155 5.26 0.40 11.85
C ALA A 155 6.02 0.84 10.58
N PRO A 156 7.12 0.15 10.20
CA PRO A 156 7.83 0.41 8.95
C PRO A 156 6.94 0.13 7.74
N ILE A 157 7.14 0.92 6.69
CA ILE A 157 6.48 0.78 5.39
C ILE A 157 7.54 0.32 4.41
N TYR A 158 7.25 -0.73 3.66
CA TYR A 158 8.08 -1.24 2.59
C TYR A 158 7.35 -1.11 1.27
N MET A 159 8.12 -0.90 0.21
CA MET A 159 7.64 -0.93 -1.16
C MET A 159 8.55 -1.84 -1.98
N SER A 160 7.99 -2.52 -2.97
CA SER A 160 8.79 -3.37 -3.84
C SER A 160 9.70 -2.53 -4.74
N ASP A 161 10.92 -3.02 -4.98
CA ASP A 161 11.91 -2.31 -5.79
C ASP A 161 11.43 -2.12 -7.23
N ALA A 162 10.73 -3.11 -7.78
CA ALA A 162 10.11 -3.02 -9.11
C ALA A 162 9.08 -1.88 -9.20
N ILE A 163 8.28 -1.68 -8.15
CA ILE A 163 7.33 -0.55 -8.09
C ILE A 163 8.08 0.79 -7.97
N LEU A 164 9.13 0.84 -7.16
CA LEU A 164 9.97 2.03 -7.00
C LEU A 164 10.63 2.45 -8.32
N GLU A 165 11.02 1.51 -9.18
CA GLU A 165 11.56 1.79 -10.51
C GLU A 165 10.49 2.35 -11.46
N GLN A 166 9.31 1.72 -11.52
CA GLN A 166 8.23 2.16 -12.42
C GLN A 166 7.64 3.52 -12.04
N GLY A 167 7.50 3.81 -10.74
CA GLY A 167 6.90 5.06 -10.27
C GLY A 167 7.70 6.33 -10.62
N ILE A 168 8.92 6.19 -11.12
CA ILE A 168 9.79 7.29 -11.59
C ILE A 168 9.49 7.66 -13.05
N GLU A 169 8.95 6.74 -13.84
CA GLU A 169 8.85 6.90 -15.30
C GLU A 169 7.62 7.71 -15.77
N GLU A 170 6.70 8.06 -14.87
CA GLU A 170 5.49 8.88 -15.19
C GLU A 170 5.71 10.42 -15.12
N GLU A 171 6.95 10.92 -15.32
CA GLU A 171 7.27 12.37 -15.45
C GLU A 171 7.20 12.92 -16.90
#